data_AF-A0A7S4EJD4-F1
#
_entry.id   AF-A0A7S4EJD4-F1
#
_cell.length_a   1.000
_cell.length_b   1.000
_cell.length_c   1.000
_cell.angle_alpha   90.00
_cell.angle_beta   90.00
_cell.angle_gamma   90.00
#
_symmetry.space_group_name_H-M   'P 1'
#
loop_
_entity.id
_entity.type
_entity.pdbx_description
1 polymer ?
#
loop_
_entity_poly.entity_id
_entity_poly.type
_entity_poly.pdbx_seq_one_letter_code
_entity_poly.pdbx_strand_id
1 'polypeptide(L)'
;MCTLLGDTAPTAQEWADQGLDKYGVIAVLKESGNGKVAEAAQVEKVSHETATKMLGELGTIAQVGPSLGSFSVSAAILEGLCDEYSVELNQKEAKMDTDPHFWMPLTLPEDSYIQLMAQKNVEASVSKEHYRRMKVFSERFQESNANSTSKLGLFGAVDVGKDACWWDYGLLKLYSKNSLLLLDNENPESKLLRKFLGITEGPQSGTFAPSDVMYQHSYAFDCNIANGSLKDSVLSHVTACEINAEGAIIVNCVAPKITAGKGAIVYNIIGDKEIIAEAGQVMVAVSNEDGAATEIRSRMDLDGGKVWKDVVEGNPCSFEEVRNNNMNANISKVDLKRRELYTILTEKIFQTTK
;
A
#
# COMPACT_ATOMS: atom_id res chain seq x y z
N MET A 1 -3.94 -1.72 13.80
CA MET A 1 -5.31 -1.85 13.28
C MET A 1 -5.46 -3.21 12.65
N CYS A 2 -6.59 -3.86 12.88
CA CYS A 2 -6.90 -5.18 12.37
C CYS A 2 -8.41 -5.33 12.15
N THR A 3 -8.81 -6.41 11.50
CA THR A 3 -10.20 -6.90 11.47
C THR A 3 -10.27 -8.18 12.28
N LEU A 4 -10.63 -8.09 13.56
CA LEU A 4 -10.67 -9.30 14.41
C LEU A 4 -11.73 -10.27 13.89
N LEU A 5 -11.33 -11.54 13.77
CA LEU A 5 -12.18 -12.60 13.23
C LEU A 5 -12.99 -13.22 14.36
N GLY A 6 -14.22 -12.74 14.51
CA GLY A 6 -15.19 -13.30 15.46
C GLY A 6 -14.75 -13.19 16.92
N ASP A 7 -15.36 -14.02 17.78
CA ASP A 7 -15.17 -13.97 19.24
C ASP A 7 -14.25 -15.10 19.77
N THR A 8 -13.67 -15.89 18.86
CA THR A 8 -12.81 -17.04 19.18
C THR A 8 -11.59 -17.10 18.28
N ALA A 9 -10.54 -17.80 18.73
CA ALA A 9 -9.38 -18.07 17.88
C ALA A 9 -9.81 -18.81 16.59
N PRO A 10 -9.32 -18.39 15.41
CA PRO A 10 -9.70 -19.00 14.14
C PRO A 10 -9.19 -20.44 14.04
N THR A 11 -10.00 -21.29 13.41
CA THR A 11 -9.59 -22.63 12.99
C THR A 11 -8.55 -22.57 11.86
N ALA A 12 -7.85 -23.68 11.60
CA ALA A 12 -6.92 -23.76 10.47
C ALA A 12 -7.60 -23.53 9.12
N GLN A 13 -8.88 -23.93 8.98
CA GLN A 13 -9.67 -23.68 7.77
C GLN A 13 -9.98 -22.19 7.61
N GLU A 14 -10.47 -21.53 8.66
CA GLU A 14 -10.72 -20.08 8.63
C GLU A 14 -9.45 -19.29 8.38
N TRP A 15 -8.31 -19.73 8.91
CA TRP A 15 -7.01 -19.13 8.64
C TRP A 15 -6.67 -19.14 7.15
N ALA A 16 -6.88 -20.29 6.50
CA ALA A 16 -6.63 -20.48 5.08
C ALA A 16 -7.62 -19.70 4.21
N ASP A 17 -8.91 -19.74 4.56
CA ASP A 17 -9.98 -19.06 3.82
C ASP A 17 -9.80 -17.53 3.85
N GLN A 18 -9.35 -16.99 4.99
CA GLN A 18 -9.05 -15.57 5.16
C GLN A 18 -7.64 -15.19 4.67
N GLY A 19 -6.81 -16.17 4.28
CA GLY A 19 -5.45 -15.96 3.78
C GLY A 19 -4.52 -15.28 4.78
N LEU A 20 -4.67 -15.57 6.08
CA LEU A 20 -3.93 -14.89 7.16
C LEU A 20 -2.42 -15.12 7.11
N ASP A 21 -1.98 -16.21 6.49
CA ASP A 21 -0.57 -16.52 6.23
C ASP A 21 0.12 -15.51 5.30
N LYS A 22 -0.66 -14.73 4.54
CA LYS A 22 -0.16 -13.69 3.63
C LYS A 22 0.10 -12.35 4.33
N TYR A 23 -0.40 -12.19 5.55
CA TYR A 23 -0.36 -10.95 6.32
C TYR A 23 0.35 -11.15 7.66
N GLY A 24 0.75 -10.05 8.32
CA GLY A 24 0.95 -10.09 9.76
C GLY A 24 -0.39 -10.28 10.46
N VAL A 25 -0.43 -10.92 11.62
CA VAL A 25 -1.67 -11.09 12.41
C VAL A 25 -1.52 -10.45 13.77
N ILE A 26 -2.62 -9.88 14.27
CA ILE A 26 -2.73 -9.38 15.64
C ILE A 26 -3.61 -10.36 16.41
N ALA A 27 -3.09 -10.88 17.51
CA ALA A 27 -3.79 -11.77 18.41
C ALA A 27 -4.06 -11.07 19.75
N VAL A 28 -5.32 -11.06 20.17
CA VAL A 28 -5.75 -10.54 21.47
C VAL A 28 -5.83 -11.70 22.44
N LEU A 29 -5.15 -11.60 23.58
CA LEU A 29 -5.17 -12.61 24.63
C LEU A 29 -6.39 -12.42 25.53
N LYS A 30 -6.91 -13.50 26.14
CA LYS A 30 -7.98 -13.39 27.14
C LYS A 30 -7.47 -12.61 28.36
N GLU A 31 -8.30 -11.73 28.91
CA GLU A 31 -7.97 -11.01 30.15
C GLU A 31 -7.71 -12.01 31.30
N SER A 32 -6.58 -11.84 31.97
CA SER A 32 -6.26 -12.59 33.19
C SER A 32 -6.49 -11.69 34.42
N GLY A 33 -7.65 -11.84 35.07
CA GLY A 33 -7.98 -11.18 36.35
C GLY A 33 -8.73 -9.85 36.22
N ASN A 34 -9.27 -9.37 37.36
CA ASN A 34 -10.22 -8.24 37.44
C ASN A 34 -9.65 -6.92 36.90
N GLY A 35 -9.97 -6.58 35.64
CA GLY A 35 -9.82 -5.24 35.07
C GLY A 35 -8.48 -4.92 34.40
N LYS A 36 -7.68 -5.92 34.02
CA LYS A 36 -6.50 -5.72 33.15
C LYS A 36 -6.94 -5.77 31.68
N VAL A 37 -6.56 -4.73 30.91
CA VAL A 37 -6.76 -4.70 29.46
C VAL A 37 -6.06 -5.91 28.83
N ALA A 38 -6.77 -6.62 27.94
CA ALA A 38 -6.21 -7.69 27.14
C ALA A 38 -5.01 -7.18 26.31
N GLU A 39 -3.81 -7.72 26.57
CA GLU A 39 -2.65 -7.42 25.74
C GLU A 39 -2.78 -8.12 24.38
N ALA A 40 -2.28 -7.44 23.35
CA ALA A 40 -2.20 -7.98 22.02
C ALA A 40 -0.74 -8.33 21.67
N ALA A 41 -0.58 -9.35 20.83
CA ALA A 41 0.70 -9.74 20.26
C ALA A 41 0.61 -9.77 18.73
N GLN A 42 1.75 -9.57 18.07
CA GLN A 42 1.83 -9.59 16.62
C GLN A 42 2.86 -10.61 16.14
N VAL A 43 2.47 -11.41 15.15
CA VAL A 43 3.35 -12.34 14.43
C VAL A 43 3.23 -12.13 12.93
N GLU A 44 4.35 -12.18 12.22
CA GLU A 44 4.41 -11.85 10.80
C GLU A 44 4.33 -13.10 9.91
N LYS A 45 3.29 -13.21 9.06
CA LYS A 45 3.19 -14.16 7.93
C LYS A 45 3.53 -15.60 8.28
N VAL A 46 2.85 -16.12 9.29
CA VAL A 46 3.06 -17.47 9.83
C VAL A 46 1.87 -18.39 9.53
N SER A 47 2.12 -19.70 9.55
CA SER A 47 1.05 -20.70 9.50
C SER A 47 0.19 -20.68 10.77
N HIS A 48 -1.04 -21.19 10.68
CA HIS A 48 -1.93 -21.38 11.84
C HIS A 48 -1.24 -22.12 13.00
N GLU A 49 -0.53 -23.20 12.68
CA GLU A 49 0.21 -24.02 13.67
C GLU A 49 1.30 -23.21 14.37
N THR A 50 2.11 -22.48 13.60
CA THR A 50 3.21 -21.65 14.12
C THR A 50 2.66 -20.54 15.01
N ALA A 51 1.62 -19.84 14.56
CA ALA A 51 0.96 -18.79 15.31
C ALA A 51 0.37 -19.32 16.63
N THR A 52 -0.38 -20.42 16.58
CA THR A 52 -1.02 -21.03 17.76
C THR A 52 0.03 -21.46 18.79
N LYS A 53 1.14 -22.05 18.35
CA LYS A 53 2.24 -22.43 19.23
C LYS A 53 2.85 -21.20 19.93
N MET A 54 3.30 -20.21 19.16
CA MET A 54 4.02 -19.05 19.69
C MET A 54 3.13 -18.16 20.56
N LEU A 55 1.91 -17.88 20.10
CA LEU A 55 0.97 -17.04 20.84
C LEU A 55 0.37 -17.77 22.05
N GLY A 56 0.31 -19.10 22.01
CA GLY A 56 -0.09 -19.93 23.14
C GLY A 56 0.87 -19.83 24.33
N GLU A 57 2.15 -19.50 24.09
CA GLU A 57 3.14 -19.24 25.16
C GLU A 57 2.80 -17.98 25.96
N LEU A 58 2.07 -17.03 25.36
CA LEU A 58 1.66 -15.77 26.00
C LEU A 58 0.34 -15.90 26.78
N GLY A 59 -0.47 -16.92 26.48
CA GLY A 59 -1.74 -17.16 27.16
C GLY A 59 -2.81 -17.77 26.25
N THR A 60 -4.08 -17.69 26.68
CA THR A 60 -5.20 -18.16 25.84
C THR A 60 -5.58 -17.07 24.84
N ILE A 61 -5.49 -17.37 23.55
CA ILE A 61 -5.92 -16.47 22.48
C ILE A 61 -7.44 -16.30 22.53
N ALA A 62 -7.91 -15.06 22.57
CA ALA A 62 -9.32 -14.71 22.49
C ALA A 62 -9.75 -14.52 21.02
N GLN A 63 -9.04 -13.65 20.29
CA GLN A 63 -9.37 -13.26 18.93
C GLN A 63 -8.09 -13.09 18.12
N VAL A 64 -8.18 -13.28 16.79
CA VAL A 64 -7.08 -13.02 15.86
C VAL A 64 -7.65 -12.31 14.64
N GLY A 65 -6.91 -11.36 14.08
CA GLY A 65 -7.26 -10.72 12.82
C GLY A 65 -6.03 -10.38 11.99
N PRO A 66 -6.17 -10.20 10.67
CA PRO A 66 -5.08 -9.71 9.85
C PRO A 66 -4.72 -8.28 10.29
N SER A 67 -3.42 -8.02 10.42
CA SER A 67 -2.87 -6.69 10.57
C SER A 67 -3.03 -5.95 9.25
N LEU A 68 -3.62 -4.76 9.30
CA LEU A 68 -3.81 -3.91 8.12
C LEU A 68 -2.55 -3.09 7.79
N GLY A 69 -1.40 -3.37 8.43
CA GLY A 69 -0.15 -2.64 8.21
C GLY A 69 -0.18 -1.18 8.70
N SER A 70 -1.16 -0.80 9.51
CA SER A 70 -1.29 0.53 10.09
C SER A 70 -1.48 0.44 11.61
N PHE A 71 -0.83 1.34 12.33
CA PHE A 71 -0.86 1.43 13.79
C PHE A 71 -0.77 2.89 14.19
N SER A 72 -1.17 3.16 15.43
CA SER A 72 -0.96 4.45 16.09
C SER A 72 -0.04 4.24 17.28
N VAL A 73 0.77 5.25 17.57
CA VAL A 73 1.57 5.31 18.80
C VAL A 73 1.18 6.56 19.57
N SER A 74 1.28 6.49 20.89
CA SER A 74 1.15 7.70 21.72
C SER A 74 2.36 8.62 21.50
N ALA A 75 2.20 9.90 21.79
CA ALA A 75 3.31 10.86 21.74
C ALA A 75 4.49 10.40 22.60
N ALA A 76 4.21 9.82 23.77
CA ALA A 76 5.25 9.30 24.67
C ALA A 76 6.03 8.12 24.06
N ILE A 77 5.37 7.16 23.42
CA ILE A 77 6.06 6.05 22.72
C ILE A 77 6.91 6.59 21.57
N LEU A 78 6.38 7.53 20.80
CA LEU A 78 7.11 8.15 19.70
C LEU A 78 8.38 8.86 20.20
N GLU A 79 8.27 9.66 21.26
CA GLU A 79 9.42 10.34 21.88
C GLU A 79 10.46 9.33 22.38
N GLY A 80 10.02 8.29 23.10
CA GLY A 80 10.92 7.23 23.57
C GLY A 80 11.65 6.51 22.43
N LEU A 81 10.97 6.25 21.31
CA LEU A 81 11.59 5.65 20.13
C LEU A 81 12.57 6.60 19.45
N CYS A 82 12.25 7.89 19.33
CA CYS A 82 13.15 8.89 18.81
C CYS A 82 14.45 8.97 19.63
N ASP A 83 14.36 8.89 20.95
CA ASP A 83 15.52 8.88 21.84
C ASP A 83 16.34 7.60 21.68
N GLU A 84 15.67 6.44 21.71
CA GLU A 84 16.30 5.11 21.60
C GLU A 84 17.05 4.94 20.27
N TYR A 85 16.53 5.50 19.17
CA TYR A 85 17.09 5.40 17.83
C TYR A 85 17.74 6.70 17.34
N SER A 86 18.06 7.63 18.24
CA SER A 86 18.56 8.97 17.88
C SER A 86 19.84 8.91 17.04
N VAL A 87 20.74 7.95 17.29
CA VAL A 87 21.97 7.77 16.50
C VAL A 87 21.62 7.35 15.07
N GLU A 88 20.80 6.32 14.90
CA GLU A 88 20.39 5.81 13.59
C GLU A 88 19.58 6.83 12.79
N LEU A 89 18.71 7.59 13.46
CA LEU A 89 17.92 8.66 12.84
C LEU A 89 18.81 9.81 12.34
N ASN A 90 19.83 10.19 13.11
CA ASN A 90 20.80 11.21 12.72
C ASN A 90 21.66 10.75 11.52
N GLN A 91 22.03 9.47 11.49
CA GLN A 91 22.85 8.90 10.42
C GLN A 91 22.06 8.58 9.14
N LYS A 92 20.77 8.24 9.26
CA LYS A 92 19.90 7.77 8.17
C LYS A 92 20.38 6.47 7.50
N GLU A 93 21.06 5.60 8.26
CA GLU A 93 21.68 4.38 7.74
C GLU A 93 20.90 3.10 8.08
N ALA A 94 20.04 3.13 9.09
CA ALA A 94 19.28 1.96 9.51
C ALA A 94 18.08 1.67 8.60
N LYS A 95 17.81 0.38 8.36
CA LYS A 95 16.64 -0.13 7.63
C LYS A 95 15.93 -1.15 8.51
N MET A 96 15.05 -0.68 9.38
CA MET A 96 14.28 -1.53 10.27
C MET A 96 12.80 -1.51 9.87
N ASP A 97 12.22 -2.70 9.70
CA ASP A 97 10.78 -2.91 9.55
C ASP A 97 10.08 -2.97 10.91
N THR A 98 8.85 -2.47 10.99
CA THR A 98 8.09 -2.40 12.25
C THR A 98 7.73 -3.77 12.80
N ASP A 99 7.38 -4.73 11.95
CA ASP A 99 6.94 -6.06 12.37
C ASP A 99 8.05 -6.83 13.10
N PRO A 100 9.17 -7.17 12.42
CA PRO A 100 10.24 -7.91 13.06
C PRO A 100 11.06 -7.08 14.05
N HIS A 101 11.21 -5.76 13.88
CA HIS A 101 12.14 -5.00 14.73
C HIS A 101 11.45 -4.21 15.85
N PHE A 102 10.14 -3.98 15.78
CA PHE A 102 9.41 -3.25 16.82
C PHE A 102 8.36 -4.14 17.51
N TRP A 103 7.37 -4.66 16.79
CA TRP A 103 6.26 -5.40 17.39
C TRP A 103 6.68 -6.75 17.98
N MET A 104 7.37 -7.56 17.19
CA MET A 104 7.75 -8.92 17.60
C MET A 104 8.63 -8.99 18.85
N PRO A 105 9.75 -8.24 18.98
CA PRO A 105 10.61 -8.32 20.16
C PRO A 105 9.96 -7.73 21.43
N LEU A 106 8.92 -6.91 21.27
CA LEU A 106 8.17 -6.35 22.40
C LEU A 106 6.99 -7.22 22.83
N THR A 107 6.49 -8.11 21.96
CA THR A 107 5.29 -8.93 22.22
C THR A 107 5.55 -10.43 22.33
N LEU A 108 6.65 -10.95 21.77
CA LEU A 108 6.96 -12.38 21.75
C LEU A 108 8.00 -12.75 22.81
N PRO A 109 8.05 -14.04 23.22
CA PRO A 109 9.19 -14.58 23.97
C PRO A 109 10.48 -14.57 23.13
N GLU A 110 11.64 -14.46 23.80
CA GLU A 110 12.96 -14.38 23.16
C GLU A 110 13.19 -15.52 22.16
N ASP A 111 12.96 -16.77 22.57
CA ASP A 111 13.20 -17.95 21.73
C ASP A 111 12.31 -17.95 20.48
N SER A 112 11.03 -17.58 20.65
CA SER A 112 10.07 -17.46 19.54
C SER A 112 10.48 -16.36 18.55
N TYR A 113 10.95 -15.21 19.06
CA TYR A 113 11.48 -14.13 18.23
C TYR A 113 12.74 -14.55 17.45
N ILE A 114 13.72 -15.17 18.13
CA ILE A 114 14.95 -15.67 17.49
C ILE A 114 14.60 -16.71 16.41
N GLN A 115 13.67 -17.62 16.69
CA GLN A 115 13.24 -18.63 15.72
C GLN A 115 12.65 -18.00 14.45
N LEU A 116 11.81 -16.96 14.58
CA LEU A 116 11.22 -16.27 13.43
C LEU A 116 12.27 -15.48 12.64
N MET A 117 13.21 -14.82 13.33
CA MET A 117 14.28 -14.07 12.67
C MET A 117 15.25 -14.97 11.91
N ALA A 118 15.47 -16.21 12.39
CA ALA A 118 16.24 -17.20 11.66
C ALA A 118 15.62 -17.56 10.30
N GLN A 119 14.28 -17.59 10.18
CA GLN A 119 13.58 -17.79 8.90
C GLN A 119 13.83 -16.65 7.91
N LYS A 120 14.21 -15.47 8.40
CA LYS A 120 14.61 -14.30 7.61
C LYS A 120 16.13 -14.24 7.38
N ASN A 121 16.86 -15.32 7.66
CA ASN A 121 18.32 -15.42 7.55
C ASN A 121 19.08 -14.41 8.44
N VAL A 122 18.52 -14.09 9.62
CA VAL A 122 19.20 -13.27 10.62
C VAL A 122 19.86 -14.18 11.66
N GLU A 123 21.14 -13.92 11.94
CA GLU A 123 21.92 -14.66 12.93
C GLU A 123 21.30 -14.55 14.33
N ALA A 124 21.27 -15.66 15.06
CA ALA A 124 20.63 -15.74 16.38
C ALA A 124 21.21 -14.75 17.39
N SER A 125 22.51 -14.47 17.32
CA SER A 125 23.17 -13.48 18.18
C SER A 125 22.70 -12.05 17.90
N VAL A 126 22.45 -11.71 16.63
CA VAL A 126 21.91 -10.40 16.22
C VAL A 126 20.48 -10.25 16.70
N SER A 127 19.65 -11.28 16.51
CA SER A 127 18.27 -11.29 17.03
C SER A 127 18.25 -11.15 18.55
N LYS A 128 19.10 -11.88 19.26
CA LYS A 128 19.18 -11.82 20.72
C LYS A 128 19.55 -10.42 21.23
N GLU A 129 20.55 -9.78 20.60
CA GLU A 129 20.95 -8.42 20.99
C GLU A 129 19.82 -7.42 20.73
N HIS A 130 19.16 -7.52 19.58
CA HIS A 130 18.01 -6.66 19.24
C HIS A 130 16.84 -6.86 20.22
N TYR A 131 16.51 -8.11 20.54
CA TYR A 131 15.49 -8.42 21.54
C TYR A 131 15.81 -7.76 22.89
N ARG A 132 17.05 -7.92 23.36
CA ARG A 132 17.51 -7.31 24.61
C ARG A 132 17.38 -5.79 24.60
N ARG A 133 17.79 -5.12 23.51
CA ARG A 133 17.64 -3.67 23.35
C ARG A 133 16.17 -3.26 23.51
N MET A 134 15.26 -3.94 22.83
CA MET A 134 13.83 -3.64 22.88
C MET A 134 13.22 -3.91 24.27
N LYS A 135 13.66 -4.95 24.98
CA LYS A 135 13.25 -5.20 26.37
C LYS A 135 13.70 -4.09 27.30
N VAL A 136 14.96 -3.67 27.23
CA VAL A 136 15.50 -2.56 28.03
C VAL A 136 14.74 -1.26 27.73
N PHE A 137 14.47 -0.98 26.46
CA PHE A 137 13.63 0.15 26.06
C PHE A 137 12.24 0.07 26.71
N SER A 138 11.57 -1.08 26.60
CA SER A 138 10.22 -1.29 27.14
C SER A 138 10.16 -1.10 28.66
N GLU A 139 11.13 -1.65 29.39
CA GLU A 139 11.22 -1.53 30.86
C GLU A 139 11.40 -0.07 31.26
N ARG A 140 12.38 0.62 30.65
CA ARG A 140 12.64 2.06 30.88
C ARG A 140 11.43 2.92 30.56
N PHE A 141 10.72 2.61 29.48
CA PHE A 141 9.51 3.33 29.08
C PHE A 141 8.39 3.14 30.11
N GLN A 142 8.15 1.90 30.54
CA GLN A 142 7.11 1.60 31.54
C GLN A 142 7.41 2.25 32.89
N GLU A 143 8.67 2.22 33.34
CA GLU A 143 9.09 2.89 34.58
C GLU A 143 8.86 4.40 34.53
N SER A 144 9.27 5.04 33.43
CA SER A 144 9.12 6.49 33.23
C SER A 144 7.67 6.93 33.16
N ASN A 145 6.76 6.01 32.81
CA ASN A 145 5.35 6.30 32.59
C ASN A 145 4.42 5.61 33.60
N ALA A 146 4.93 5.01 34.68
CA ALA A 146 4.16 4.19 35.62
C ALA A 146 2.90 4.88 36.19
N ASN A 147 2.94 6.22 36.34
CA ASN A 147 1.80 7.01 36.82
C ASN A 147 0.73 7.29 35.74
N SER A 148 1.08 7.19 34.46
CA SER A 148 0.23 7.45 33.29
C SER A 148 -0.24 6.16 32.59
N THR A 149 0.52 5.06 32.69
CA THR A 149 0.26 3.78 32.00
C THR A 149 -0.46 2.75 32.87
N SER A 150 -0.74 3.03 34.14
CA SER A 150 -1.36 2.06 35.06
C SER A 150 -2.72 1.48 34.62
N LYS A 151 -3.35 2.03 33.56
CA LYS A 151 -4.60 1.53 32.98
C LYS A 151 -4.51 1.13 31.49
N LEU A 152 -3.41 1.39 30.79
CA LEU A 152 -3.27 1.09 29.37
C LEU A 152 -2.05 0.18 29.16
N GLY A 153 -2.26 -1.00 28.57
CA GLY A 153 -1.16 -1.89 28.17
C GLY A 153 -0.28 -1.26 27.08
N LEU A 154 0.89 -1.86 26.84
CA LEU A 154 1.83 -1.37 25.81
C LEU A 154 1.32 -1.62 24.39
N PHE A 155 0.58 -2.71 24.19
CA PHE A 155 -0.01 -3.10 22.90
C PHE A 155 -1.48 -3.44 23.03
N GLY A 156 -2.26 -2.95 22.08
CA GLY A 156 -3.68 -3.23 21.96
C GLY A 156 -4.11 -3.34 20.51
N ALA A 157 -5.21 -4.07 20.29
CA ALA A 157 -5.85 -4.16 18.99
C ALA A 157 -6.82 -2.98 18.80
N VAL A 158 -6.68 -2.30 17.66
CA VAL A 158 -7.74 -1.42 17.14
C VAL A 158 -8.48 -2.21 16.09
N ASP A 159 -9.61 -2.79 16.50
CA ASP A 159 -10.50 -3.52 15.60
C ASP A 159 -11.37 -2.53 14.83
N VAL A 160 -11.24 -2.53 13.51
CA VAL A 160 -12.09 -1.71 12.63
C VAL A 160 -13.38 -2.44 12.20
N GLY A 161 -13.53 -3.69 12.63
CA GLY A 161 -14.69 -4.54 12.37
C GLY A 161 -14.56 -5.33 11.08
N LYS A 162 -15.01 -6.59 11.11
CA LYS A 162 -14.97 -7.52 9.97
C LYS A 162 -15.74 -7.04 8.73
N ASP A 163 -16.72 -6.16 8.92
CA ASP A 163 -17.57 -5.63 7.84
C ASP A 163 -16.98 -4.34 7.24
N ALA A 164 -15.80 -3.91 7.67
CA ALA A 164 -15.11 -2.77 7.10
C ALA A 164 -14.68 -3.04 5.66
N CYS A 165 -14.83 -2.04 4.80
CA CYS A 165 -14.26 -2.08 3.45
C CYS A 165 -12.77 -1.78 3.53
N TRP A 166 -11.96 -2.68 3.00
CA TRP A 166 -10.52 -2.52 2.87
C TRP A 166 -10.09 -2.80 1.42
N TRP A 167 -9.64 -1.75 0.75
CA TRP A 167 -9.19 -1.82 -0.64
C TRP A 167 -7.67 -1.87 -0.69
N ASP A 168 -7.14 -3.08 -0.82
CA ASP A 168 -5.69 -3.29 -1.00
C ASP A 168 -5.27 -2.91 -2.44
N TYR A 169 -4.30 -2.01 -2.56
CA TYR A 169 -3.73 -1.58 -3.84
C TYR A 169 -2.28 -2.07 -4.03
N GLY A 170 -1.76 -2.91 -3.13
CA GLY A 170 -0.38 -3.38 -3.13
C GLY A 170 -0.05 -4.40 -4.24
N LEU A 171 -1.05 -5.08 -4.79
CA LEU A 171 -0.89 -5.99 -5.93
C LEU A 171 -1.61 -5.46 -7.15
N LEU A 172 -0.98 -5.59 -8.32
CA LEU A 172 -1.51 -5.09 -9.60
C LEU A 172 -2.94 -5.57 -9.91
N LYS A 173 -3.24 -6.85 -9.64
CA LYS A 173 -4.59 -7.42 -9.82
C LYS A 173 -5.62 -6.78 -8.89
N LEU A 174 -5.22 -6.47 -7.64
CA LEU A 174 -6.09 -5.83 -6.67
C LEU A 174 -6.26 -4.34 -6.99
N TYR A 175 -5.20 -3.67 -7.44
CA TYR A 175 -5.27 -2.31 -7.98
C TYR A 175 -6.32 -2.22 -9.10
N SER A 176 -6.21 -3.09 -10.11
CA SER A 176 -7.18 -3.12 -11.21
C SER A 176 -8.61 -3.37 -10.74
N LYS A 177 -8.81 -4.41 -9.91
CA LYS A 177 -10.12 -4.78 -9.35
C LYS A 177 -10.74 -3.61 -8.58
N ASN A 178 -9.98 -3.00 -7.67
CA ASN A 178 -10.48 -2.00 -6.76
C ASN A 178 -10.70 -0.65 -7.46
N SER A 179 -9.88 -0.28 -8.45
CA SER A 179 -10.15 0.91 -9.27
C SER A 179 -11.41 0.74 -10.11
N LEU A 180 -11.60 -0.41 -10.77
CA LEU A 180 -12.79 -0.66 -11.60
C LEU A 180 -14.05 -0.94 -10.78
N LEU A 181 -13.94 -1.21 -9.48
CA LEU A 181 -15.09 -1.32 -8.57
C LEU A 181 -15.97 -0.07 -8.63
N LEU A 182 -15.39 1.11 -8.92
CA LEU A 182 -16.13 2.36 -9.10
C LEU A 182 -17.26 2.29 -10.15
N LEU A 183 -17.11 1.40 -11.13
CA LEU A 183 -18.08 1.24 -12.22
C LEU A 183 -19.27 0.37 -11.79
N ASP A 184 -19.10 -0.49 -10.78
CA ASP A 184 -20.14 -1.44 -10.37
C ASP A 184 -21.25 -0.76 -9.55
N ASN A 185 -22.29 -0.29 -10.23
CA ASN A 185 -23.42 0.41 -9.60
C ASN A 185 -24.26 -0.46 -8.65
N GLU A 186 -24.27 -1.77 -8.88
CA GLU A 186 -25.06 -2.71 -8.10
C GLU A 186 -24.34 -3.13 -6.81
N ASN A 187 -23.01 -3.04 -6.79
CA ASN A 187 -22.22 -3.38 -5.62
C ASN A 187 -22.29 -2.30 -4.51
N PRO A 188 -22.75 -2.63 -3.29
CA PRO A 188 -22.77 -1.70 -2.16
C PRO A 188 -21.39 -1.15 -1.76
N GLU A 189 -20.33 -1.96 -1.93
CA GLU A 189 -18.95 -1.56 -1.67
C GLU A 189 -18.51 -0.44 -2.61
N SER A 190 -18.98 -0.45 -3.85
CA SER A 190 -18.72 0.61 -4.82
C SER A 190 -19.30 1.96 -4.37
N LYS A 191 -20.47 1.96 -3.74
CA LYS A 191 -21.08 3.17 -3.17
C LYS A 191 -20.25 3.73 -2.03
N LEU A 192 -19.68 2.85 -1.19
CA LEU A 192 -18.77 3.24 -0.11
C LEU A 192 -17.44 3.77 -0.64
N LEU A 193 -16.88 3.13 -1.68
CA LEU A 193 -15.66 3.59 -2.34
C LEU A 193 -15.85 4.99 -2.95
N ARG A 194 -16.96 5.23 -3.67
CA ARG A 194 -17.28 6.56 -4.21
C ARG A 194 -17.40 7.61 -3.11
N LYS A 195 -18.06 7.28 -1.99
CA LYS A 195 -18.17 8.17 -0.84
C LYS A 195 -16.80 8.45 -0.21
N PHE A 196 -15.96 7.44 -0.05
CA PHE A 196 -14.62 7.57 0.51
C PHE A 196 -13.73 8.49 -0.34
N LEU A 197 -13.81 8.36 -1.68
CA LEU A 197 -13.07 9.21 -2.62
C LEU A 197 -13.69 10.60 -2.82
N GLY A 198 -14.81 10.91 -2.16
CA GLY A 198 -15.48 12.20 -2.29
C GLY A 198 -16.15 12.43 -3.65
N ILE A 199 -16.51 11.36 -4.37
CA ILE A 199 -17.15 11.44 -5.69
C ILE A 199 -18.63 11.80 -5.50
N THR A 200 -18.95 13.09 -5.65
CA THR A 200 -20.30 13.66 -5.46
C THR A 200 -20.90 14.25 -6.72
N GLU A 201 -20.08 14.76 -7.65
CA GLU A 201 -20.50 15.56 -8.82
C GLU A 201 -20.79 14.74 -10.08
N GLY A 202 -21.13 13.46 -9.91
CA GLY A 202 -21.34 12.54 -11.02
C GLY A 202 -20.03 11.94 -11.53
N PRO A 203 -20.07 11.27 -12.70
CA PRO A 203 -18.97 10.41 -13.10
C PRO A 203 -17.84 11.14 -13.85
N GLN A 204 -17.97 12.45 -14.06
CA GLN A 204 -17.01 13.26 -14.81
C GLN A 204 -16.69 14.57 -14.09
N SER A 205 -15.42 14.97 -14.09
CA SER A 205 -14.97 16.32 -13.77
C SER A 205 -13.80 16.74 -14.68
N GLY A 206 -13.72 18.04 -14.99
CA GLY A 206 -12.70 18.58 -15.90
C GLY A 206 -13.32 19.24 -17.15
N THR A 207 -12.52 19.35 -18.21
CA THR A 207 -12.91 19.97 -19.49
C THR A 207 -13.04 18.91 -20.58
N PHE A 208 -14.26 18.73 -21.08
CA PHE A 208 -14.56 17.79 -22.17
C PHE A 208 -15.23 18.55 -23.31
N ALA A 209 -14.85 18.26 -24.55
CA ALA A 209 -15.59 18.77 -25.70
C ALA A 209 -16.99 18.12 -25.73
N PRO A 210 -18.09 18.91 -25.62
CA PRO A 210 -19.44 18.37 -25.38
C PRO A 210 -20.01 17.44 -26.47
N SER A 211 -19.46 17.47 -27.70
CA SER A 211 -19.95 16.69 -28.84
C SER A 211 -19.04 15.55 -29.30
N ASP A 212 -17.80 15.51 -28.80
CA ASP A 212 -16.73 14.75 -29.46
C ASP A 212 -16.18 13.60 -28.61
N VAL A 213 -16.61 13.48 -27.34
CA VAL A 213 -16.22 12.37 -26.47
C VAL A 213 -17.42 11.46 -26.20
N MET A 214 -17.41 10.26 -26.77
CA MET A 214 -18.41 9.23 -26.46
C MET A 214 -18.13 8.65 -25.07
N TYR A 215 -19.11 8.76 -24.18
CA TYR A 215 -18.99 8.28 -22.81
C TYR A 215 -19.94 7.14 -22.49
N GLN A 216 -19.39 6.00 -22.08
CA GLN A 216 -20.15 4.82 -21.70
C GLN A 216 -19.59 4.23 -20.42
N HIS A 217 -20.37 4.26 -19.34
CA HIS A 217 -20.10 3.50 -18.11
C HIS A 217 -18.65 3.65 -17.61
N SER A 218 -18.17 4.88 -17.51
CA SER A 218 -16.79 5.18 -17.12
C SER A 218 -16.80 6.15 -15.93
N TYR A 219 -15.63 6.47 -15.40
CA TYR A 219 -15.40 7.62 -14.53
C TYR A 219 -14.16 8.38 -15.00
N ALA A 220 -14.22 9.71 -15.10
CA ALA A 220 -13.10 10.54 -15.55
C ALA A 220 -12.98 11.79 -14.68
N PHE A 221 -11.92 11.88 -13.88
CA PHE A 221 -11.72 12.96 -12.92
C PHE A 221 -10.59 13.88 -13.35
N ASP A 222 -10.81 15.19 -13.27
CA ASP A 222 -9.81 16.21 -13.61
C ASP A 222 -9.16 15.95 -14.98
N CYS A 223 -9.97 15.64 -15.98
CA CYS A 223 -9.49 15.34 -17.33
C CYS A 223 -9.70 16.52 -18.29
N ASN A 224 -8.80 16.66 -19.26
CA ASN A 224 -8.92 17.62 -20.36
C ASN A 224 -8.83 16.87 -21.70
N ILE A 225 -9.98 16.56 -22.30
CA ILE A 225 -10.09 15.66 -23.44
C ILE A 225 -10.90 16.31 -24.56
N ALA A 226 -10.29 16.43 -25.75
CA ALA A 226 -10.96 17.06 -26.90
C ALA A 226 -11.78 16.09 -27.76
N ASN A 227 -11.41 14.82 -27.90
CA ASN A 227 -12.11 13.88 -28.79
C ASN A 227 -11.92 12.42 -28.34
N GLY A 228 -12.83 11.54 -28.76
CA GLY A 228 -12.64 10.09 -28.76
C GLY A 228 -13.72 9.30 -28.01
N SER A 229 -13.34 8.19 -27.37
CA SER A 229 -14.25 7.27 -26.70
C SER A 229 -13.71 6.75 -25.36
N LEU A 230 -14.59 6.74 -24.36
CA LEU A 230 -14.37 6.20 -23.02
C LEU A 230 -15.46 5.18 -22.71
N LYS A 231 -15.07 3.91 -22.58
CA LYS A 231 -15.96 2.81 -22.27
C LYS A 231 -15.42 1.97 -21.12
N ASP A 232 -16.24 1.69 -20.11
CA ASP A 232 -15.88 0.81 -18.99
C ASP A 232 -14.52 1.16 -18.34
N SER A 233 -14.14 2.44 -18.31
CA SER A 233 -12.79 2.90 -17.97
C SER A 233 -12.76 3.88 -16.81
N VAL A 234 -11.62 3.98 -16.14
CA VAL A 234 -11.38 4.94 -15.04
C VAL A 234 -10.19 5.82 -15.38
N LEU A 235 -10.41 7.13 -15.44
CA LEU A 235 -9.41 8.12 -15.76
C LEU A 235 -9.27 9.12 -14.61
N SER A 236 -8.05 9.54 -14.31
CA SER A 236 -7.78 10.60 -13.34
C SER A 236 -6.59 11.45 -13.77
N HIS A 237 -6.77 12.76 -13.85
CA HIS A 237 -5.72 13.72 -14.22
C HIS A 237 -5.10 13.38 -15.60
N VAL A 238 -5.95 13.33 -16.63
CA VAL A 238 -5.56 12.95 -17.99
C VAL A 238 -5.83 14.08 -18.96
N THR A 239 -4.80 14.47 -19.71
CA THR A 239 -4.90 15.46 -20.79
C THR A 239 -4.57 14.82 -22.14
N ALA A 240 -5.51 14.85 -23.09
CA ALA A 240 -5.29 14.34 -24.43
C ALA A 240 -6.14 15.02 -25.51
N CYS A 241 -5.63 15.13 -26.73
CA CYS A 241 -6.45 15.60 -27.85
C CYS A 241 -7.39 14.49 -28.34
N GLU A 242 -6.94 13.24 -28.36
CA GLU A 242 -7.77 12.07 -28.68
C GLU A 242 -7.57 10.96 -27.64
N ILE A 243 -8.66 10.33 -27.19
CA ILE A 243 -8.62 9.16 -26.32
C ILE A 243 -9.46 8.00 -26.86
N ASN A 244 -8.93 6.78 -26.80
CA ASN A 244 -9.69 5.55 -27.07
C ASN A 244 -9.39 4.55 -25.96
N ALA A 245 -10.27 4.49 -24.97
CA ALA A 245 -10.11 3.63 -23.80
C ALA A 245 -11.31 2.71 -23.62
N GLU A 246 -11.05 1.40 -23.54
CA GLU A 246 -12.05 0.39 -23.23
C GLU A 246 -11.56 -0.49 -22.08
N GLY A 247 -12.26 -0.51 -20.93
CA GLY A 247 -11.86 -1.36 -19.80
C GLY A 247 -10.51 -0.99 -19.17
N ALA A 248 -10.05 0.25 -19.29
CA ALA A 248 -8.69 0.67 -18.95
C ALA A 248 -8.65 1.61 -17.72
N ILE A 249 -7.48 1.68 -17.09
CA ILE A 249 -7.19 2.64 -16.01
C ILE A 249 -6.06 3.57 -16.49
N ILE A 250 -6.30 4.88 -16.50
CA ILE A 250 -5.31 5.87 -16.98
C ILE A 250 -5.18 6.99 -15.95
N VAL A 251 -3.98 7.24 -15.43
CA VAL A 251 -3.76 8.18 -14.33
C VAL A 251 -2.56 9.11 -14.58
N ASN A 252 -2.70 10.41 -14.36
CA ASN A 252 -1.61 11.39 -14.45
C ASN A 252 -0.88 11.35 -15.81
N CYS A 253 -1.63 11.40 -16.91
CA CYS A 253 -1.06 11.24 -18.25
C CYS A 253 -1.30 12.46 -19.14
N VAL A 254 -0.31 12.82 -19.94
CA VAL A 254 -0.41 13.85 -20.99
C VAL A 254 0.17 13.29 -22.28
N ALA A 255 -0.63 13.28 -23.35
CA ALA A 255 -0.19 12.88 -24.67
C ALA A 255 -1.14 13.45 -25.75
N PRO A 256 -0.69 13.66 -26.99
CA PRO A 256 -1.60 14.04 -28.08
C PRO A 256 -2.73 13.01 -28.29
N LYS A 257 -2.40 11.72 -28.20
CA LYS A 257 -3.33 10.61 -28.35
C LYS A 257 -3.04 9.51 -27.34
N ILE A 258 -4.09 8.95 -26.74
CA ILE A 258 -3.99 7.79 -25.84
C ILE A 258 -4.93 6.68 -26.34
N THR A 259 -4.39 5.48 -26.59
CA THR A 259 -5.16 4.28 -26.90
C THR A 259 -4.85 3.21 -25.85
N ALA A 260 -5.87 2.73 -25.14
CA ALA A 260 -5.71 1.77 -24.06
C ALA A 260 -6.77 0.67 -24.14
N GLY A 261 -6.31 -0.57 -24.34
CA GLY A 261 -7.18 -1.74 -24.42
C GLY A 261 -7.66 -2.24 -23.06
N LYS A 262 -8.55 -3.24 -23.10
CA LYS A 262 -9.14 -3.85 -21.89
C LYS A 262 -8.07 -4.33 -20.90
N GLY A 263 -8.22 -3.93 -19.65
CA GLY A 263 -7.31 -4.28 -18.56
C GLY A 263 -5.96 -3.56 -18.61
N ALA A 264 -5.77 -2.61 -19.54
CA ALA A 264 -4.57 -1.81 -19.57
C ALA A 264 -4.52 -0.84 -18.37
N ILE A 265 -3.31 -0.61 -17.84
CA ILE A 265 -3.06 0.36 -16.78
C ILE A 265 -1.92 1.26 -17.23
N VAL A 266 -2.21 2.55 -17.41
CA VAL A 266 -1.25 3.54 -17.87
C VAL A 266 -1.15 4.63 -16.82
N TYR A 267 0.04 4.90 -16.30
CA TYR A 267 0.16 5.97 -15.31
C TYR A 267 1.47 6.75 -15.34
N ASN A 268 1.36 8.03 -14.97
CA ASN A 268 2.48 8.97 -14.83
C ASN A 268 3.25 9.30 -16.13
N ILE A 269 2.74 8.94 -17.31
CA ILE A 269 3.39 9.19 -18.60
C ILE A 269 3.00 10.58 -19.13
N ILE A 270 3.98 11.48 -19.21
CA ILE A 270 3.80 12.85 -19.70
C ILE A 270 4.74 13.03 -20.89
N GLY A 271 4.21 13.23 -22.09
CA GLY A 271 5.02 13.33 -23.31
C GLY A 271 4.29 13.98 -24.48
N ASP A 272 5.03 14.19 -25.56
CA ASP A 272 4.52 14.72 -26.83
C ASP A 272 4.33 13.64 -27.91
N LYS A 273 4.43 12.37 -27.51
CA LYS A 273 4.17 11.20 -28.36
C LYS A 273 2.85 10.54 -27.96
N GLU A 274 2.28 9.81 -28.90
CA GLU A 274 1.11 8.97 -28.61
C GLU A 274 1.46 7.87 -27.59
N ILE A 275 0.47 7.52 -26.76
CA ILE A 275 0.55 6.38 -25.85
C ILE A 275 -0.35 5.28 -26.40
N ILE A 276 0.22 4.10 -26.63
CA ILE A 276 -0.49 2.92 -27.08
C ILE A 276 -0.23 1.78 -26.09
N ALA A 277 -1.27 1.40 -25.35
CA ALA A 277 -1.27 0.28 -24.42
C ALA A 277 -2.21 -0.82 -24.91
N GLU A 278 -1.64 -2.00 -25.16
CA GLU A 278 -2.42 -3.17 -25.55
C GLU A 278 -3.27 -3.71 -24.39
N ALA A 279 -4.19 -4.63 -24.69
CA ALA A 279 -4.99 -5.29 -23.67
C ALA A 279 -4.10 -5.97 -22.60
N GLY A 280 -4.38 -5.68 -21.33
CA GLY A 280 -3.64 -6.18 -20.17
C GLY A 280 -2.22 -5.63 -20.00
N GLN A 281 -1.79 -4.66 -20.82
CA GLN A 281 -0.48 -4.05 -20.69
C GLN A 281 -0.46 -3.01 -19.56
N VAL A 282 0.64 -2.95 -18.82
CA VAL A 282 0.89 -1.93 -17.80
C VAL A 282 2.04 -1.07 -18.25
N MET A 283 1.86 0.24 -18.25
CA MET A 283 2.89 1.22 -18.65
C MET A 283 3.00 2.31 -17.60
N VAL A 284 4.23 2.62 -17.20
CA VAL A 284 4.52 3.67 -16.23
C VAL A 284 5.76 4.45 -16.61
N ALA A 285 5.78 5.75 -16.35
CA ALA A 285 7.01 6.53 -16.37
C ALA A 285 7.46 6.92 -14.96
N VAL A 286 8.72 6.62 -14.62
CA VAL A 286 9.36 7.01 -13.36
C VAL A 286 10.27 8.20 -13.62
N SER A 287 9.90 9.37 -13.09
CA SER A 287 10.65 10.62 -13.24
C SER A 287 11.75 10.76 -12.21
N ASN A 288 12.89 11.32 -12.62
CA ASN A 288 13.98 11.73 -11.74
C ASN A 288 13.87 13.23 -11.38
N GLU A 289 14.82 13.74 -10.58
CA GLU A 289 14.81 15.13 -10.11
C GLU A 289 14.97 16.17 -11.22
N ASP A 290 15.52 15.79 -12.37
CA ASP A 290 15.71 16.67 -13.53
C ASP A 290 14.49 16.71 -14.46
N GLY A 291 13.47 15.90 -14.17
CA GLY A 291 12.26 15.76 -14.98
C GLY A 291 12.39 14.75 -16.13
N ALA A 292 13.57 14.15 -16.34
CA ALA A 292 13.69 13.01 -17.24
C ALA A 292 12.94 11.82 -16.67
N ALA A 293 12.30 11.02 -17.53
CA ALA A 293 11.52 9.87 -17.10
C ALA A 293 11.96 8.60 -17.83
N THR A 294 12.01 7.50 -17.09
CA THR A 294 12.20 6.16 -17.64
C THR A 294 10.84 5.49 -17.75
N GLU A 295 10.42 5.19 -18.97
CA GLU A 295 9.22 4.37 -19.22
C GLU A 295 9.54 2.90 -18.98
N ILE A 296 8.64 2.23 -18.25
CA ILE A 296 8.72 0.85 -17.84
C ILE A 296 7.38 0.19 -18.13
N ARG A 297 7.44 -1.04 -18.65
CA ARG A 297 6.33 -1.85 -19.09
C ARG A 297 6.23 -3.15 -18.31
N SER A 298 5.01 -3.62 -18.13
CA SER A 298 4.68 -4.91 -17.53
C SER A 298 3.34 -5.39 -18.09
N ARG A 299 2.79 -6.47 -17.54
CA ARG A 299 1.49 -7.02 -17.92
C ARG A 299 0.73 -7.54 -16.70
N MET A 300 -0.59 -7.60 -16.82
CA MET A 300 -1.50 -8.09 -15.77
C MET A 300 -1.27 -9.55 -15.37
N ASP A 301 -0.64 -10.35 -16.23
CA ASP A 301 -0.28 -11.74 -16.03
C ASP A 301 1.16 -11.95 -15.51
N LEU A 302 1.96 -10.89 -15.43
CA LEU A 302 3.31 -10.92 -14.84
C LEU A 302 3.27 -10.67 -13.33
N ASP A 303 3.94 -11.54 -12.59
CA ASP A 303 4.14 -11.40 -11.14
C ASP A 303 5.43 -10.60 -10.89
N GLY A 304 5.27 -9.30 -10.62
CA GLY A 304 6.39 -8.39 -10.35
C GLY A 304 7.27 -8.79 -9.17
N GLY A 305 6.77 -9.61 -8.24
CA GLY A 305 7.58 -10.15 -7.15
C GLY A 305 8.56 -11.23 -7.62
N LYS A 306 8.22 -11.95 -8.70
CA LYS A 306 9.07 -12.99 -9.29
C LYS A 306 10.07 -12.43 -10.29
N VAL A 307 9.66 -11.44 -11.08
CA VAL A 307 10.48 -10.83 -12.13
C VAL A 307 11.13 -9.51 -11.70
N TRP A 308 11.18 -9.24 -10.38
CA TRP A 308 11.67 -7.98 -9.80
C TRP A 308 13.05 -7.55 -10.33
N LYS A 309 13.92 -8.54 -10.57
CA LYS A 309 15.32 -8.35 -11.02
C LYS A 309 15.52 -8.60 -12.52
N ASP A 310 14.47 -9.04 -13.21
CA ASP A 310 14.56 -9.38 -14.62
C ASP A 310 14.17 -8.17 -15.48
N VAL A 311 14.76 -8.10 -16.68
CA VAL A 311 14.34 -7.16 -17.71
C VAL A 311 13.21 -7.81 -18.52
N VAL A 312 12.01 -7.25 -18.42
CA VAL A 312 10.78 -7.76 -19.06
C VAL A 312 10.19 -6.74 -20.04
N GLU A 313 9.31 -7.17 -20.94
CA GLU A 313 8.56 -6.29 -21.85
C GLU A 313 9.41 -5.29 -22.66
N GLY A 314 10.67 -5.64 -22.93
CA GLY A 314 11.61 -4.77 -23.66
C GLY A 314 12.07 -3.53 -22.88
N ASN A 315 11.94 -3.54 -21.55
CA ASN A 315 12.37 -2.44 -20.71
C ASN A 315 13.88 -2.15 -20.84
N PRO A 316 14.30 -0.91 -20.62
CA PRO A 316 15.72 -0.57 -20.61
C PRO A 316 16.47 -1.15 -19.39
N CYS A 317 15.75 -1.48 -18.31
CA CYS A 317 16.29 -2.02 -17.07
C CYS A 317 15.20 -2.76 -16.27
N SER A 318 15.63 -3.48 -15.23
CA SER A 318 14.75 -4.19 -14.29
C SER A 318 14.01 -3.23 -13.33
N PHE A 319 12.94 -3.71 -12.69
CA PHE A 319 12.24 -2.93 -11.67
C PHE A 319 13.13 -2.58 -10.47
N GLU A 320 14.04 -3.50 -10.10
CA GLU A 320 15.05 -3.27 -9.06
C GLU A 320 15.99 -2.12 -9.39
N GLU A 321 16.51 -2.07 -10.62
CA GLU A 321 17.40 -1.00 -11.05
C GLU A 321 16.68 0.36 -11.05
N VAL A 322 15.43 0.42 -11.51
CA VAL A 322 14.62 1.64 -11.45
C VAL A 322 14.46 2.11 -10.01
N ARG A 323 14.15 1.20 -9.07
CA ARG A 323 14.06 1.53 -7.64
C ARG A 323 15.40 2.05 -7.12
N ASN A 324 16.50 1.35 -7.38
CA ASN A 324 17.81 1.71 -6.86
C ASN A 324 18.28 3.08 -7.39
N ASN A 325 17.98 3.39 -8.66
CA ASN A 325 18.29 4.68 -9.27
C ASN A 325 17.48 5.84 -8.65
N ASN A 326 16.29 5.56 -8.11
CA ASN A 326 15.39 6.58 -7.58
C ASN A 326 15.23 6.55 -6.06
N MET A 327 15.83 5.60 -5.34
CA MET A 327 15.54 5.38 -3.92
C MET A 327 15.91 6.56 -3.01
N ASN A 328 16.82 7.43 -3.47
CA ASN A 328 17.26 8.62 -2.75
C ASN A 328 16.76 9.93 -3.40
N ALA A 329 15.88 9.84 -4.38
CA ALA A 329 15.37 11.03 -5.07
C ALA A 329 14.53 11.90 -4.13
N ASN A 330 14.72 13.21 -4.23
CA ASN A 330 13.91 14.20 -3.55
C ASN A 330 12.55 14.31 -4.24
N ILE A 331 11.54 13.67 -3.65
CA ILE A 331 10.19 13.61 -4.22
C ILE A 331 9.56 14.99 -4.44
N SER A 332 9.87 15.99 -3.61
CA SER A 332 9.34 17.34 -3.78
C SER A 332 9.88 18.01 -5.04
N LYS A 333 11.14 17.77 -5.41
CA LYS A 333 11.70 18.25 -6.68
C LYS A 333 11.10 17.51 -7.87
N VAL A 334 10.99 16.18 -7.77
CA VAL A 334 10.38 15.35 -8.82
C VAL A 334 8.94 15.82 -9.10
N ASP A 335 8.14 16.02 -8.06
CA ASP A 335 6.77 16.52 -8.19
C ASP A 335 6.70 17.91 -8.84
N LEU A 336 7.57 18.84 -8.43
CA LEU A 336 7.65 20.16 -9.04
C LEU A 336 7.95 20.06 -10.54
N LYS A 337 8.94 19.27 -10.93
CA LYS A 337 9.29 19.06 -12.35
C LYS A 337 8.18 18.41 -13.14
N ARG A 338 7.48 17.44 -12.56
CA ARG A 338 6.33 16.80 -13.22
C ARG A 338 5.19 17.79 -13.45
N ARG A 339 4.89 18.66 -12.48
CA ARG A 339 3.87 19.72 -12.64
C ARG A 339 4.24 20.73 -13.73
N GLU A 340 5.50 21.18 -13.76
CA GLU A 340 6.02 22.05 -14.83
C GLU A 340 5.84 21.38 -16.21
N LEU A 341 6.26 20.12 -16.37
CA LEU A 341 6.13 19.37 -17.61
C LEU A 341 4.67 19.15 -18.01
N TYR A 342 3.79 18.82 -17.06
CA TYR A 342 2.36 18.65 -17.31
C TYR A 342 1.76 19.91 -17.92
N THR A 343 2.11 21.08 -17.37
CA THR A 343 1.62 22.38 -17.84
C THR A 343 2.12 22.69 -19.25
N ILE A 344 3.44 22.59 -19.46
CA ILE A 344 4.08 22.88 -20.75
C ILE A 344 3.52 21.98 -21.85
N LEU A 345 3.39 20.68 -21.58
CA LEU A 345 2.94 19.71 -22.58
C LEU A 345 1.44 19.83 -22.84
N THR A 346 0.62 20.15 -21.83
CA THR A 346 -0.79 20.46 -22.03
C THR A 346 -0.97 21.61 -23.03
N GLU A 347 -0.24 22.71 -22.84
CA GLU A 347 -0.30 23.85 -23.78
C GLU A 347 0.15 23.46 -25.18
N LYS A 348 1.26 22.73 -25.29
CA LYS A 348 1.84 22.30 -26.57
C LYS A 348 0.88 21.43 -27.39
N ILE A 349 0.24 20.43 -26.78
CA ILE A 349 -0.59 19.49 -27.55
C ILE A 349 -1.85 20.17 -28.10
N PHE A 350 -2.46 21.10 -27.36
CA PHE A 350 -3.64 21.82 -27.83
C PHE A 350 -3.32 22.96 -28.80
N GLN A 351 -2.12 23.55 -28.76
CA GLN A 351 -1.67 24.50 -29.77
C GLN A 351 -1.48 23.85 -31.14
N THR A 352 -1.08 22.58 -31.18
CA THR A 352 -0.80 21.86 -32.44
C THR A 352 -2.09 21.40 -33.16
N THR A 353 -3.25 21.56 -32.52
CA THR A 353 -4.55 21.04 -32.99
C THR A 353 -5.49 22.16 -33.51
N LYS A 354 -5.07 23.44 -33.42
CA LYS A 354 -5.73 24.59 -34.07
C LYS A 354 -5.07 24.90 -35.40
#